data_AF-A0A7X7KIJ9-F1
#
_entry.id   AF-A0A7X7KIJ9-F1
#
_cell.length_a   1.000
_cell.length_b   1.000
_cell.length_c   1.000
_cell.angle_alpha   90.00
_cell.angle_beta   90.00
_cell.angle_gamma   90.00
#
_symmetry.space_group_name_H-M   'P 1'
#
loop_
_entity.id
_entity.type
_entity.pdbx_description
1 polymer ?
#
loop_
_entity_poly.entity_id
_entity_poly.type
_entity_poly.pdbx_seq_one_letter_code
_entity_poly.pdbx_strand_id
1 'polypeptide(L)'
;MQGERRKAEEHFREALRLDPESEWARLGVVETIRTYNPLYRPLFRYFQWMQSLGGRGRWIVIIGAYVIFRLMKTVADTNPALQIWLFPLIIAYVFFALTTWIGQPLIDVTLRFHPFGKLALSGDERAASNWVGGFFLGAVLSVIAALFISSVFWMWMLFFLLMLLPLSLMFNAEKPQPRKMLAFYTFALGACGLLGLMLLSIVPAPPEGAKTIPPLRLLAGLMFFAFIIGGVGASWIGNIMRSITWKK
;
A
#
# COMPACT_ATOMS: atom_id res chain seq x y z
N MET A 1 3.20 15.62 -36.43
CA MET A 1 2.78 15.46 -35.01
C MET A 1 2.19 14.10 -34.63
N GLN A 2 1.16 13.51 -35.28
CA GLN A 2 0.69 12.14 -34.91
C GLN A 2 1.63 11.02 -35.41
N GLY A 3 2.23 11.17 -36.59
CA GLY A 3 3.18 10.19 -37.15
C GLY A 3 4.51 10.08 -36.39
N GLU A 4 5.00 11.17 -35.81
CA GLU A 4 6.23 11.18 -35.00
C GLU A 4 6.02 10.50 -33.64
N ARG A 5 4.80 10.56 -33.09
CA ARG A 5 4.44 9.88 -31.83
C ARG A 5 4.46 8.35 -31.97
N ARG A 6 3.98 7.79 -33.09
CA ARG A 6 4.05 6.34 -33.35
C ARG A 6 5.49 5.86 -33.54
N LYS A 7 6.34 6.65 -34.21
CA LYS A 7 7.77 6.32 -34.36
C LYS A 7 8.52 6.35 -33.03
N ALA A 8 8.22 7.31 -32.15
CA ALA A 8 8.78 7.34 -30.80
C ALA A 8 8.35 6.11 -29.98
N GLU A 9 7.09 5.68 -30.10
CA GLU A 9 6.58 4.46 -29.49
C GLU A 9 7.34 3.20 -29.97
N GLU A 10 7.62 3.09 -31.27
CA GLU A 10 8.42 2.00 -31.83
C GLU A 10 9.85 1.98 -31.27
N HIS A 11 10.51 3.14 -31.17
CA HIS A 11 11.86 3.24 -30.59
C HIS A 11 11.91 2.85 -29.10
N PHE A 12 10.92 3.26 -28.31
CA PHE A 12 10.84 2.84 -26.90
C PHE A 12 10.50 1.35 -26.77
N ARG A 13 9.71 0.79 -27.71
CA ARG A 13 9.43 -0.66 -27.78
C ARG A 13 10.70 -1.45 -28.07
N GLU A 14 11.49 -1.00 -29.02
CA GLU A 14 12.77 -1.60 -29.40
C GLU A 14 13.75 -1.53 -28.22
N ALA A 15 13.81 -0.39 -27.54
CA ALA A 15 14.65 -0.20 -26.35
C ALA A 15 14.24 -1.12 -25.19
N LEU A 16 12.94 -1.25 -24.90
CA LEU A 16 12.44 -2.19 -23.88
C LEU A 16 12.56 -3.66 -24.29
N ARG A 17 12.64 -3.96 -25.60
CA ARG A 17 12.94 -5.30 -26.11
C ARG A 17 14.39 -5.69 -25.86
N LEU A 18 15.30 -4.72 -25.94
CA LEU A 18 16.73 -4.89 -25.71
C LEU A 18 17.08 -4.88 -24.21
N ASP A 19 16.49 -3.95 -23.45
CA ASP A 19 16.62 -3.84 -22.00
C ASP A 19 15.26 -3.55 -21.34
N PRO A 20 14.59 -4.59 -20.81
CA PRO A 20 13.29 -4.45 -20.14
C PRO A 20 13.31 -3.60 -18.86
N GLU A 21 14.48 -3.35 -18.28
CA GLU A 21 14.65 -2.57 -17.03
C GLU A 21 15.19 -1.16 -17.28
N SER A 22 15.33 -0.75 -18.55
CA SER A 22 15.81 0.60 -18.89
C SER A 22 14.85 1.69 -18.40
N GLU A 23 15.21 2.36 -17.31
CA GLU A 23 14.43 3.45 -16.70
C GLU A 23 14.11 4.57 -17.70
N TRP A 24 15.06 4.88 -18.59
CA TRP A 24 14.90 5.88 -19.64
C TRP A 24 13.84 5.48 -20.68
N ALA A 25 13.83 4.22 -21.10
CA ALA A 25 12.84 3.71 -22.03
C ALA A 25 11.44 3.69 -21.39
N ARG A 26 11.35 3.34 -20.10
CA ARG A 26 10.10 3.35 -19.32
C ARG A 26 9.50 4.74 -19.17
N LEU A 27 10.32 5.73 -18.86
CA LEU A 27 9.89 7.14 -18.75
C LEU A 27 9.38 7.66 -20.11
N GLY A 28 10.03 7.28 -21.21
CA GLY A 28 9.60 7.60 -22.58
C GLY A 28 8.25 7.00 -22.97
N VAL A 29 7.96 5.77 -22.54
CA VAL A 29 6.64 5.14 -22.70
C VAL A 29 5.54 5.91 -21.94
N VAL A 30 5.82 6.33 -20.70
CA VAL A 30 4.85 7.11 -19.91
C VAL A 30 4.60 8.49 -20.52
N GLU A 31 5.62 9.12 -21.12
CA GLU A 31 5.52 10.40 -21.85
C GLU A 31 4.67 10.28 -23.12
N THR A 32 4.78 9.17 -23.86
CA THR A 32 4.00 8.96 -25.08
C THR A 32 2.52 8.69 -24.80
N ILE A 33 2.19 7.88 -23.78
CA ILE A 33 0.79 7.62 -23.34
C ILE A 33 0.09 8.90 -22.87
N ARG A 34 0.82 9.84 -22.22
CA ARG A 34 0.30 11.17 -21.79
C ARG A 34 -0.28 12.00 -22.94
N THR A 35 0.08 11.70 -24.18
CA THR A 35 -0.35 12.47 -25.35
C THR A 35 -1.70 12.01 -25.93
N TYR A 36 -2.21 10.84 -25.50
CA TYR A 36 -3.40 10.21 -26.08
C TYR A 36 -4.68 10.35 -25.24
N ASN A 37 -4.60 10.64 -23.92
CA ASN A 37 -5.79 10.77 -23.08
C ASN A 37 -5.80 12.11 -22.29
N PRO A 38 -6.75 13.04 -22.55
CA PRO A 38 -6.81 14.34 -21.89
C PRO A 38 -7.15 14.26 -20.39
N LEU A 39 -7.85 13.21 -19.93
CA LEU A 39 -8.11 13.00 -18.49
C LEU A 39 -6.83 12.70 -17.68
N TYR A 40 -5.77 12.24 -18.35
CA TYR A 40 -4.52 11.79 -17.70
C TYR A 40 -3.60 12.93 -17.26
N ARG A 41 -3.71 14.09 -17.90
CA ARG A 41 -2.85 15.26 -17.67
C ARG A 41 -2.96 15.84 -16.25
N PRO A 42 -4.16 16.19 -15.74
CA PRO A 42 -4.27 16.78 -14.40
C PRO A 42 -3.84 15.80 -13.31
N LEU A 43 -4.15 14.51 -13.47
CA LEU A 43 -3.77 13.45 -12.52
C LEU A 43 -2.25 13.29 -12.41
N PHE A 44 -1.54 13.18 -13.54
CA PHE A 44 -0.09 13.03 -13.54
C PHE A 44 0.64 14.27 -13.01
N ARG A 45 0.15 15.48 -13.35
CA ARG A 45 0.70 16.74 -12.86
C ARG A 45 0.57 16.87 -11.34
N TYR A 46 -0.57 16.44 -10.79
CA TYR A 46 -0.78 16.34 -9.36
C TYR A 46 0.22 15.37 -8.70
N PHE A 47 0.47 14.21 -9.31
CA PHE A 47 1.41 13.23 -8.76
C PHE A 47 2.87 13.65 -8.84
N GLN A 48 3.31 14.25 -9.96
CA GLN A 48 4.66 14.82 -10.03
C GLN A 48 4.86 15.93 -9.00
N TRP A 49 3.85 16.79 -8.82
CA TRP A 49 3.88 17.79 -7.76
C TRP A 49 4.00 17.13 -6.38
N MET A 50 3.18 16.11 -6.09
CA MET A 50 3.22 15.39 -4.82
C MET A 50 4.54 14.63 -4.57
N GLN A 51 5.14 14.06 -5.62
CA GLN A 51 6.46 13.41 -5.58
C GLN A 51 7.61 14.42 -5.40
N SER A 52 7.47 15.62 -5.97
CA SER A 52 8.42 16.72 -5.80
C SER A 52 8.41 17.32 -4.39
N LEU A 53 7.34 17.10 -3.63
CA LEU A 53 7.31 17.44 -2.21
C LEU A 53 8.26 16.50 -1.45
N GLY A 54 9.35 17.07 -0.93
CA GLY A 54 10.25 16.38 -0.01
C GLY A 54 9.50 15.82 1.21
N GLY A 55 10.16 14.98 2.02
CA GLY A 55 9.51 14.26 3.13
C GLY A 55 8.62 15.14 4.03
N ARG A 56 9.09 16.34 4.41
CA ARG A 56 8.30 17.31 5.19
C ARG A 56 7.08 17.86 4.44
N GLY A 57 7.19 18.12 3.14
CA GLY A 57 6.07 18.62 2.32
C GLY A 57 4.96 17.59 2.18
N ARG A 58 5.31 16.31 1.99
CA ARG A 58 4.34 15.20 2.00
C ARG A 58 3.60 15.12 3.35
N TRP A 59 4.31 15.22 4.47
CA TRP A 59 3.69 15.22 5.80
C TRP A 59 2.77 16.43 6.03
N ILE A 60 3.13 17.63 5.55
CA ILE A 60 2.27 18.82 5.64
C ILE A 60 0.96 18.61 4.89
N VAL A 61 1.01 18.03 3.68
CA VAL A 61 -0.21 17.74 2.91
C VAL A 61 -1.08 16.70 3.62
N ILE A 62 -0.48 15.62 4.14
CA ILE A 62 -1.21 14.57 4.88
C ILE A 62 -1.87 15.14 6.14
N ILE A 63 -1.11 15.89 6.94
CA ILE A 63 -1.61 16.48 8.19
C ILE A 63 -2.67 17.54 7.91
N GLY A 64 -2.42 18.44 6.94
CA GLY A 64 -3.37 19.48 6.54
C GLY A 64 -4.68 18.89 6.05
N ALA A 65 -4.61 17.86 5.23
CA ALA A 65 -5.79 17.15 4.74
C ALA A 65 -6.59 16.53 5.91
N TYR A 66 -5.93 15.82 6.82
CA TYR A 66 -6.59 15.25 8.01
C TYR A 66 -7.25 16.31 8.90
N VAL A 67 -6.59 17.45 9.12
CA VAL A 67 -7.12 18.57 9.91
C VAL A 67 -8.36 19.17 9.24
N ILE A 68 -8.33 19.39 7.93
CA ILE A 68 -9.48 19.88 7.15
C ILE A 68 -10.66 18.91 7.26
N PHE A 69 -10.41 17.61 7.05
CA PHE A 69 -11.44 16.58 7.20
C PHE A 69 -12.08 16.58 8.60
N ARG A 70 -11.24 16.67 9.64
CA ARG A 70 -11.70 16.67 11.03
C ARG A 70 -12.53 17.92 11.34
N LEU A 71 -12.11 19.09 10.87
CA LEU A 71 -12.87 20.34 11.00
C LEU A 71 -14.21 20.25 10.29
N MET A 72 -14.23 19.81 9.03
CA MET A 72 -15.47 19.66 8.25
C MET A 72 -16.45 18.70 8.91
N LYS A 73 -15.96 17.56 9.43
CA LYS A 73 -16.79 16.59 10.16
C LYS A 73 -17.32 17.20 11.45
N THR A 74 -16.48 17.86 12.24
CA THR A 74 -16.88 18.50 13.50
C THR A 74 -17.96 19.57 13.28
N VAL A 75 -17.81 20.36 12.21
CA VAL A 75 -18.78 21.40 11.82
C VAL A 75 -20.08 20.78 11.30
N ALA A 76 -20.00 19.69 10.54
CA ALA A 76 -21.18 18.94 10.07
C ALA A 76 -21.98 18.34 11.24
N ASP A 77 -21.28 17.80 12.25
CA ASP A 77 -21.90 17.17 13.42
C ASP A 77 -22.53 18.21 14.38
N THR A 78 -21.99 19.44 14.42
CA THR A 78 -22.54 20.54 15.26
C THR A 78 -23.64 21.35 14.58
N ASN A 79 -23.72 21.33 13.24
CA ASN A 79 -24.72 22.10 12.49
C ASN A 79 -25.48 21.21 11.49
N PRO A 80 -26.64 20.66 11.88
CA PRO A 80 -27.45 19.78 11.03
C PRO A 80 -27.87 20.43 9.70
N ALA A 81 -28.02 21.75 9.65
CA ALA A 81 -28.36 22.49 8.44
C ALA A 81 -27.23 22.53 7.39
N LEU A 82 -25.97 22.48 7.83
CA LEU A 82 -24.80 22.45 6.93
C LEU A 82 -24.43 21.03 6.51
N GLN A 83 -24.94 20.02 7.20
CA GLN A 83 -24.66 18.61 6.94
C GLN A 83 -24.97 18.22 5.50
N ILE A 84 -26.09 18.68 4.93
CA ILE A 84 -26.50 18.37 3.54
C ILE A 84 -25.49 18.88 2.49
N TRP A 85 -24.79 19.98 2.79
CA TRP A 85 -23.80 20.61 1.90
C TRP A 85 -22.38 20.10 2.15
N LEU A 86 -22.05 19.79 3.41
CA LEU A 86 -20.76 19.25 3.80
C LEU A 86 -20.60 17.78 3.42
N PHE A 87 -21.70 17.01 3.38
CA PHE A 87 -21.63 15.58 3.08
C PHE A 87 -21.10 15.27 1.66
N PRO A 88 -21.56 15.93 0.56
CA PRO A 88 -20.94 15.79 -0.76
C PRO A 88 -19.47 16.21 -0.77
N LEU A 89 -19.12 17.27 -0.04
CA LEU A 89 -17.75 17.79 0.02
C LEU A 89 -16.82 16.83 0.77
N ILE A 90 -17.32 16.19 1.83
CA ILE A 90 -16.63 15.11 2.56
C ILE A 90 -16.44 13.89 1.64
N ILE A 91 -17.46 13.47 0.89
CA ILE A 91 -17.34 12.37 -0.08
C ILE A 91 -16.29 12.69 -1.15
N ALA A 92 -16.36 13.90 -1.73
CA ALA A 92 -15.40 14.35 -2.73
C ALA A 92 -13.97 14.40 -2.17
N TYR A 93 -13.82 14.87 -0.93
CA TYR A 93 -12.55 14.91 -0.23
C TYR A 93 -12.01 13.49 0.06
N VAL A 94 -12.85 12.56 0.53
CA VAL A 94 -12.45 11.16 0.77
C VAL A 94 -12.05 10.50 -0.54
N PHE A 95 -12.80 10.72 -1.62
CA PHE A 95 -12.44 10.23 -2.95
C PHE A 95 -11.10 10.80 -3.44
N PHE A 96 -10.86 12.10 -3.24
CA PHE A 96 -9.59 12.75 -3.53
C PHE A 96 -8.44 12.18 -2.68
N ALA A 97 -8.67 11.95 -1.39
CA ALA A 97 -7.69 11.37 -0.48
C ALA A 97 -7.36 9.92 -0.85
N LEU A 98 -8.37 9.11 -1.18
CA LEU A 98 -8.19 7.75 -1.71
C LEU A 98 -7.40 7.77 -3.02
N THR A 99 -7.70 8.69 -3.93
CA THR A 99 -6.94 8.86 -5.19
C THR A 99 -5.48 9.24 -4.92
N THR A 100 -5.23 10.03 -3.87
CA THR A 100 -3.89 10.43 -3.45
C THR A 100 -3.11 9.27 -2.83
N TRP A 101 -3.79 8.40 -2.07
CA TRP A 101 -3.18 7.24 -1.42
C TRP A 101 -3.01 6.04 -2.36
N ILE A 102 -3.90 5.86 -3.35
CA ILE A 102 -3.91 4.75 -4.33
C ILE A 102 -3.26 5.16 -5.66
N GLY A 103 -2.77 6.39 -5.77
CA GLY A 103 -2.33 7.00 -7.02
C GLY A 103 -1.30 6.21 -7.84
N GLN A 104 -0.29 5.65 -7.17
CA GLN A 104 0.73 4.80 -7.81
C GLN A 104 0.12 3.48 -8.33
N PRO A 105 -0.56 2.66 -7.51
CA PRO A 105 -1.30 1.50 -8.00
C PRO A 105 -2.30 1.80 -9.13
N LEU A 106 -2.96 2.96 -9.12
CA LEU A 106 -3.95 3.34 -10.12
C LEU A 106 -3.31 3.66 -11.49
N ILE A 107 -2.13 4.29 -11.47
CA ILE A 107 -1.29 4.46 -12.66
C ILE A 107 -0.80 3.10 -13.15
N ASP A 108 -0.34 2.23 -12.25
CA ASP A 108 0.14 0.89 -12.60
C ASP A 108 -0.97 0.03 -13.23
N VAL A 109 -2.19 0.11 -12.71
CA VAL A 109 -3.37 -0.58 -13.24
C VAL A 109 -3.72 -0.05 -14.62
N THR A 110 -3.70 1.26 -14.83
CA THR A 110 -4.02 1.82 -16.15
C THR A 110 -2.91 1.55 -17.17
N LEU A 111 -1.65 1.61 -16.75
CA LEU A 111 -0.51 1.15 -17.55
C LEU A 111 -0.69 -0.33 -17.90
N ARG A 112 -1.15 -1.17 -16.96
CA ARG A 112 -1.43 -2.60 -17.18
C ARG A 112 -2.56 -2.85 -18.18
N PHE A 113 -3.56 -1.98 -18.27
CA PHE A 113 -4.64 -2.06 -19.26
C PHE A 113 -4.22 -1.55 -20.65
N HIS A 114 -3.13 -0.78 -20.76
CA HIS A 114 -2.59 -0.37 -22.05
C HIS A 114 -1.58 -1.43 -22.58
N PRO A 115 -1.70 -1.91 -23.83
CA PRO A 115 -0.78 -2.90 -24.41
C PRO A 115 0.70 -2.54 -24.26
N PHE A 116 0.97 -1.23 -24.26
CA PHE A 116 2.30 -0.62 -24.18
C PHE A 116 2.74 -0.21 -22.76
N GLY A 117 1.82 -0.13 -21.78
CA GLY A 117 2.11 0.22 -20.37
C GLY A 117 2.34 -0.99 -19.44
N LYS A 118 1.97 -2.20 -19.90
CA LYS A 118 2.77 -3.44 -19.67
C LYS A 118 4.20 -3.14 -20.18
N LEU A 119 5.22 -3.98 -20.26
CA LEU A 119 6.62 -3.55 -20.65
C LEU A 119 7.31 -2.52 -19.72
N ALA A 120 6.67 -1.43 -19.24
CA ALA A 120 7.29 -0.37 -18.46
C ALA A 120 7.33 -0.58 -16.93
N LEU A 121 6.77 -1.70 -16.46
CA LEU A 121 6.71 -2.09 -15.05
C LEU A 121 7.59 -3.32 -14.86
N SER A 122 8.49 -3.28 -13.87
CA SER A 122 9.40 -4.40 -13.61
C SER A 122 8.61 -5.55 -13.04
N GLY A 123 9.08 -6.78 -13.23
CA GLY A 123 8.41 -7.95 -12.64
C GLY A 123 8.22 -7.79 -11.12
N ASP A 124 9.18 -7.14 -10.47
CA ASP A 124 9.21 -6.89 -9.04
C ASP A 124 8.27 -5.76 -8.60
N GLU A 125 8.18 -4.66 -9.37
CA GLU A 125 7.22 -3.57 -9.10
C GLU A 125 5.78 -4.05 -9.26
N ARG A 126 5.48 -4.88 -10.25
CA ARG A 126 4.13 -5.47 -10.40
C ARG A 126 3.78 -6.40 -9.26
N ALA A 127 4.73 -7.23 -8.83
CA ALA A 127 4.53 -8.11 -7.69
C ALA A 127 4.32 -7.28 -6.42
N ALA A 128 5.17 -6.30 -6.16
CA ALA A 128 5.06 -5.40 -5.01
C ALA A 128 3.71 -4.67 -4.98
N SER A 129 3.30 -4.07 -6.10
CA SER A 129 2.03 -3.34 -6.21
C SER A 129 0.81 -4.26 -6.02
N ASN A 130 0.83 -5.48 -6.59
CA ASN A 130 -0.25 -6.46 -6.37
C ASN A 130 -0.33 -6.93 -4.91
N TRP A 131 0.81 -7.21 -4.26
CA TRP A 131 0.81 -7.63 -2.86
C TRP A 131 0.38 -6.48 -1.94
N VAL A 132 0.95 -5.28 -2.10
CA VAL A 132 0.56 -4.10 -1.33
C VAL A 132 -0.92 -3.77 -1.54
N GLY A 133 -1.39 -3.79 -2.78
CA GLY A 133 -2.80 -3.58 -3.12
C GLY A 133 -3.72 -4.63 -2.49
N GLY A 134 -3.32 -5.91 -2.52
CA GLY A 134 -4.06 -7.01 -1.90
C GLY A 134 -4.15 -6.88 -0.38
N PHE A 135 -3.03 -6.61 0.30
CA PHE A 135 -3.00 -6.39 1.74
C PHE A 135 -3.78 -5.13 2.15
N PHE A 136 -3.68 -4.04 1.38
CA PHE A 136 -4.44 -2.82 1.62
C PHE A 136 -5.95 -3.04 1.44
N LEU A 137 -6.36 -3.73 0.37
CA LEU A 137 -7.76 -4.10 0.16
C LEU A 137 -8.27 -5.00 1.29
N GLY A 138 -7.46 -5.96 1.74
CA GLY A 138 -7.75 -6.80 2.91
C GLY A 138 -7.98 -5.98 4.18
N ALA A 139 -7.17 -4.95 4.42
CA ALA A 139 -7.35 -4.03 5.55
C ALA A 139 -8.67 -3.25 5.44
N VAL A 140 -9.00 -2.72 4.27
CA VAL A 140 -10.27 -1.98 4.03
C VAL A 140 -11.49 -2.89 4.22
N LEU A 141 -11.46 -4.09 3.64
CA LEU A 141 -12.52 -5.08 3.82
C LEU A 141 -12.66 -5.51 5.28
N SER A 142 -11.55 -5.61 6.01
CA SER A 142 -11.57 -5.89 7.45
C SER A 142 -12.22 -4.77 8.25
N VAL A 143 -11.99 -3.51 7.91
CA VAL A 143 -12.68 -2.37 8.55
C VAL A 143 -14.18 -2.42 8.28
N ILE A 144 -14.58 -2.68 7.03
CA ILE A 144 -16.00 -2.82 6.67
C ILE A 144 -16.61 -3.98 7.47
N ALA A 145 -15.98 -5.16 7.48
CA ALA A 145 -16.43 -6.29 8.28
C ALA A 145 -16.46 -5.98 9.79
N ALA A 146 -15.55 -5.14 10.29
CA ALA A 146 -15.54 -4.74 11.69
C ALA A 146 -16.72 -3.85 12.08
N LEU A 147 -17.18 -3.01 11.16
CA LEU A 147 -18.32 -2.11 11.36
C LEU A 147 -19.66 -2.83 11.21
N PHE A 148 -19.76 -3.83 10.33
CA PHE A 148 -21.03 -4.47 9.98
C PHE A 148 -21.23 -5.89 10.54
N ILE A 149 -20.15 -6.62 10.87
CA ILE A 149 -20.23 -8.04 11.25
C ILE A 149 -19.78 -8.24 12.71
N SER A 150 -18.54 -7.90 13.04
CA SER A 150 -17.99 -8.17 14.38
C SER A 150 -16.72 -7.36 14.69
N SER A 151 -16.55 -6.94 15.94
CA SER A 151 -15.35 -6.23 16.38
C SER A 151 -14.05 -7.04 16.26
N VAL A 152 -14.12 -8.38 16.08
CA VAL A 152 -12.95 -9.24 15.86
C VAL A 152 -12.16 -8.84 14.60
N PHE A 153 -12.82 -8.27 13.59
CA PHE A 153 -12.17 -7.87 12.34
C PHE A 153 -11.21 -6.67 12.48
N TRP A 154 -11.24 -5.93 13.60
CA TRP A 154 -10.22 -4.92 13.91
C TRP A 154 -8.82 -5.55 14.04
N MET A 155 -8.72 -6.77 14.58
CA MET A 155 -7.44 -7.47 14.68
C MET A 155 -6.92 -7.92 13.31
N TRP A 156 -7.82 -8.25 12.39
CA TRP A 156 -7.50 -8.58 11.00
C TRP A 156 -6.97 -7.36 10.23
N MET A 157 -7.59 -6.18 10.40
CA MET A 157 -7.07 -4.91 9.88
C MET A 157 -5.62 -4.69 10.33
N LEU A 158 -5.34 -4.86 11.63
CA LEU A 158 -4.00 -4.65 12.19
C LEU A 158 -2.96 -5.59 11.55
N PHE A 159 -3.33 -6.86 11.33
CA PHE A 159 -2.47 -7.81 10.61
C PHE A 159 -2.17 -7.38 9.18
N PHE A 160 -3.19 -7.01 8.41
CA PHE A 160 -3.01 -6.61 7.02
C PHE A 160 -2.09 -5.37 6.90
N LEU A 161 -2.23 -4.40 7.81
CA LEU A 161 -1.41 -3.20 7.82
C LEU A 161 0.04 -3.48 8.28
N LEU A 162 0.24 -4.27 9.33
CA LEU A 162 1.58 -4.60 9.82
C LEU A 162 2.39 -5.43 8.82
N MET A 163 1.73 -6.29 8.03
CA MET A 163 2.38 -7.07 6.97
C MET A 163 2.96 -6.22 5.84
N LEU A 164 2.49 -4.98 5.65
CA LEU A 164 3.06 -4.08 4.64
C LEU A 164 4.51 -3.69 4.96
N LEU A 165 4.88 -3.63 6.24
CA LEU A 165 6.24 -3.29 6.67
C LEU A 165 7.30 -4.30 6.19
N PRO A 166 7.23 -5.59 6.56
CA PRO A 166 8.19 -6.58 6.09
C PRO A 166 8.12 -6.82 4.58
N LEU A 167 6.92 -6.73 3.99
CA LEU A 167 6.73 -6.83 2.55
C LEU A 167 7.50 -5.74 1.79
N SER A 168 7.47 -4.49 2.28
CA SER A 168 8.23 -3.39 1.68
C SER A 168 9.75 -3.60 1.74
N LEU A 169 10.26 -4.24 2.79
CA LEU A 169 11.68 -4.55 2.93
C LEU A 169 12.12 -5.65 1.97
N MET A 170 11.28 -6.67 1.77
CA MET A 170 11.54 -7.75 0.81
C MET A 170 11.70 -7.20 -0.62
N PHE A 171 10.83 -6.28 -1.04
CA PHE A 171 10.89 -5.72 -2.39
C PHE A 171 11.97 -4.64 -2.58
N ASN A 172 12.36 -3.93 -1.52
CA ASN A 172 13.46 -2.95 -1.57
C ASN A 172 14.87 -3.57 -1.47
N ALA A 173 14.98 -4.90 -1.31
CA ALA A 173 16.27 -5.57 -1.22
C ALA A 173 16.89 -5.76 -2.61
N GLU A 174 17.86 -4.92 -2.96
CA GLU A 174 18.56 -4.94 -4.26
C GLU A 174 19.32 -6.23 -4.55
N LYS A 175 19.81 -6.92 -3.50
CA LYS A 175 20.64 -8.13 -3.63
C LYS A 175 19.82 -9.41 -3.41
N PRO A 176 20.12 -10.51 -4.15
CA PRO A 176 19.35 -11.75 -4.08
C PRO A 176 19.45 -12.48 -2.74
N GLN A 177 20.59 -12.38 -2.05
CA GLN A 177 20.81 -13.01 -0.74
C GLN A 177 19.95 -12.38 0.38
N PRO A 178 20.02 -11.06 0.65
CA PRO A 178 19.16 -10.44 1.66
C PRO A 178 17.69 -10.53 1.29
N ARG A 179 17.35 -10.50 -0.01
CA ARG A 179 15.97 -10.68 -0.47
C ARG A 179 15.38 -12.04 -0.11
N LYS A 180 16.12 -13.14 -0.27
CA LYS A 180 15.66 -14.48 0.15
C LYS A 180 15.44 -14.58 1.66
N MET A 181 16.34 -13.98 2.46
CA MET A 181 16.21 -13.96 3.91
C MET A 181 15.02 -13.10 4.37
N LEU A 182 14.81 -11.93 3.75
CA LEU A 182 13.65 -11.08 4.04
C LEU A 182 12.35 -11.71 3.56
N ALA A 183 12.36 -12.45 2.45
CA ALA A 183 11.21 -13.22 2.01
C ALA A 183 10.85 -14.31 3.02
N PHE A 184 11.83 -15.12 3.46
CA PHE A 184 11.62 -16.13 4.49
C PHE A 184 11.08 -15.51 5.79
N TYR A 185 11.68 -14.41 6.23
CA TYR A 185 11.23 -13.65 7.40
C TYR A 185 9.78 -13.16 7.25
N THR A 186 9.43 -12.56 6.11
CA THR A 186 8.09 -12.03 5.83
C THR A 186 7.05 -13.16 5.82
N PHE A 187 7.36 -14.29 5.18
CA PHE A 187 6.48 -15.46 5.15
C PHE A 187 6.31 -16.10 6.53
N ALA A 188 7.40 -16.31 7.28
CA ALA A 188 7.35 -16.88 8.62
C ALA A 188 6.55 -16.00 9.58
N LEU A 189 6.79 -14.68 9.52
CA LEU A 189 6.06 -13.70 10.31
C LEU A 189 4.57 -13.66 9.91
N GLY A 190 4.28 -13.69 8.61
CA GLY A 190 2.91 -13.71 8.07
C GLY A 190 2.14 -14.95 8.50
N ALA A 191 2.76 -16.13 8.41
CA ALA A 191 2.17 -17.38 8.85
C ALA A 191 1.93 -17.39 10.37
N CYS A 192 2.88 -16.89 11.16
CA CYS A 192 2.74 -16.79 12.61
C CYS A 192 1.58 -15.87 13.02
N GLY A 193 1.49 -14.67 12.40
CA GLY A 193 0.41 -13.72 12.65
C GLY A 193 -0.95 -14.24 12.21
N LEU A 194 -1.03 -14.89 11.04
CA LEU A 194 -2.26 -15.47 10.51
C LEU A 194 -2.78 -16.61 11.40
N LEU A 195 -1.92 -17.53 11.80
CA LEU A 195 -2.27 -18.63 12.69
C LEU A 195 -2.71 -18.13 14.07
N GLY A 196 -1.99 -17.16 14.63
CA GLY A 196 -2.36 -16.52 15.89
C GLY A 196 -3.75 -15.88 15.82
N LEU A 197 -4.04 -15.13 14.74
CA LEU A 197 -5.35 -14.50 14.54
C LEU A 197 -6.48 -15.49 14.30
N MET A 198 -6.26 -16.53 13.49
CA MET A 198 -7.26 -17.56 13.27
C MET A 198 -7.63 -18.25 14.57
N LEU A 199 -6.64 -18.62 15.39
CA LEU A 199 -6.88 -19.21 16.70
C LEU A 199 -7.61 -18.26 17.65
N LEU A 200 -7.26 -16.96 17.67
CA LEU A 200 -7.97 -15.97 18.48
C LEU A 200 -9.42 -15.73 18.02
N SER A 201 -9.70 -15.92 16.73
CA SER A 201 -11.04 -15.76 16.15
C SER A 201 -11.94 -16.97 16.44
N ILE A 202 -11.37 -18.17 16.59
CA ILE A 202 -12.09 -19.41 16.85
C ILE A 202 -12.27 -19.66 18.35
N VAL A 203 -11.23 -19.40 19.15
CA VAL A 203 -11.26 -19.68 20.58
C VAL A 203 -11.98 -18.54 21.31
N PRO A 204 -13.14 -18.76 21.94
CA PRO A 204 -13.91 -17.69 22.58
C PRO A 204 -13.15 -17.05 23.75
N ALA A 205 -13.52 -15.80 24.06
CA ALA A 205 -12.92 -15.10 25.19
C ALA A 205 -13.34 -15.76 26.49
N PRO A 206 -12.42 -15.94 27.45
CA PRO A 206 -12.80 -16.38 28.78
C PRO A 206 -13.79 -15.37 29.37
N PRO A 207 -14.87 -15.83 30.02
CA PRO A 207 -15.87 -14.94 30.61
C PRO A 207 -15.22 -14.00 31.63
N GLU A 208 -15.77 -12.80 31.75
CA GLU A 208 -15.27 -11.78 32.68
C GLU A 208 -15.25 -12.36 34.11
N GLY A 209 -14.07 -12.40 34.74
CA GLY A 209 -13.86 -12.99 36.07
C GLY A 209 -13.25 -14.40 36.08
N ALA A 210 -12.99 -15.02 34.93
CA ALA A 210 -12.23 -16.26 34.87
C ALA A 210 -10.79 -16.06 35.36
N LYS A 211 -10.36 -16.85 36.35
CA LYS A 211 -8.99 -16.79 36.90
C LYS A 211 -7.93 -17.37 35.96
N THR A 212 -8.34 -18.15 34.96
CA THR A 212 -7.44 -18.85 34.04
C THR A 212 -7.81 -18.59 32.59
N ILE A 213 -6.79 -18.25 31.79
CA ILE A 213 -6.91 -18.12 30.34
C ILE A 213 -6.64 -19.50 29.74
N PRO A 214 -7.45 -19.99 28.77
CA PRO A 214 -7.18 -21.25 28.10
C PRO A 214 -5.76 -21.23 27.49
N PRO A 215 -4.94 -22.29 27.67
CA PRO A 215 -3.55 -22.30 27.22
C PRO A 215 -3.43 -22.08 25.71
N LEU A 216 -4.40 -22.59 24.94
CA LEU A 216 -4.46 -22.38 23.49
C LEU A 216 -4.70 -20.90 23.10
N ARG A 217 -5.53 -20.17 23.87
CA ARG A 217 -5.78 -18.74 23.65
C ARG A 217 -4.57 -17.90 24.05
N LEU A 218 -3.90 -18.28 25.13
CA LEU A 218 -2.63 -17.65 25.55
C LEU A 218 -1.57 -17.82 24.48
N LEU A 219 -1.39 -19.04 23.94
CA LEU A 219 -0.47 -19.32 22.84
C LEU A 219 -0.81 -18.47 21.60
N ALA A 220 -2.09 -18.42 21.21
CA ALA A 220 -2.55 -17.62 20.07
C ALA A 220 -2.26 -16.12 20.26
N GLY A 221 -2.49 -15.61 21.47
CA GLY A 221 -2.15 -14.23 21.85
C GLY A 221 -0.64 -13.96 21.80
N LEU A 222 0.19 -14.89 22.27
CA LEU A 222 1.65 -14.78 22.20
C LEU A 222 2.16 -14.80 20.75
N MET A 223 1.59 -15.66 19.89
CA MET A 223 1.91 -15.68 18.46
C MET A 223 1.57 -14.35 17.78
N PHE A 224 0.38 -13.80 18.07
CA PHE A 224 -0.03 -12.52 17.52
C PHE A 224 0.82 -11.36 18.06
N PHE A 225 1.19 -11.40 19.33
CA PHE A 225 2.08 -10.42 19.95
C PHE A 225 3.49 -10.47 19.35
N ALA A 226 4.03 -11.67 19.13
CA ALA A 226 5.29 -11.89 18.42
C ALA A 226 5.21 -11.36 16.99
N PHE A 227 4.07 -11.50 16.32
CA PHE A 227 3.82 -10.89 15.01
C PHE A 227 3.89 -9.36 15.05
N ILE A 228 3.28 -8.71 16.04
CA ILE A 228 3.34 -7.24 16.18
C ILE A 228 4.78 -6.79 16.42
N ILE A 229 5.47 -7.41 17.37
CA ILE A 229 6.87 -7.10 17.67
C ILE A 229 7.75 -7.34 16.44
N GLY A 230 7.55 -8.45 15.72
CA GLY A 230 8.26 -8.72 14.48
C GLY A 230 7.95 -7.68 13.40
N GLY A 231 6.68 -7.32 13.19
CA GLY A 231 6.28 -6.33 12.18
C GLY A 231 6.93 -4.97 12.41
N VAL A 232 6.93 -4.46 13.64
CA VAL A 232 7.63 -3.22 14.01
C VAL A 232 9.15 -3.43 13.94
N GLY A 233 9.61 -4.58 14.43
CA GLY A 233 10.96 -5.14 14.42
C GLY A 233 11.63 -5.14 13.04
N ALA A 234 10.81 -5.32 11.99
CA ALA A 234 11.25 -5.44 10.62
C ALA A 234 12.05 -4.21 10.17
N SER A 235 11.68 -3.01 10.64
CA SER A 235 12.40 -1.76 10.32
C SER A 235 13.89 -1.82 10.72
N TRP A 236 14.20 -2.36 11.90
CA TRP A 236 15.57 -2.54 12.36
C TRP A 236 16.29 -3.67 11.63
N ILE A 237 15.61 -4.77 11.33
CA ILE A 237 16.16 -5.87 10.51
C ILE A 237 16.57 -5.35 9.13
N GLY A 238 15.72 -4.54 8.50
CA GLY A 238 16.02 -3.90 7.21
C GLY A 238 17.21 -2.95 7.26
N ASN A 239 17.48 -2.33 8.41
CA ASN A 239 18.65 -1.48 8.62
C ASN A 239 19.93 -2.32 8.81
N ILE A 240 19.85 -3.38 9.63
CA ILE A 240 20.95 -4.33 9.84
C ILE A 240 21.35 -5.00 8.52
N MET A 241 20.37 -5.45 7.73
CA MET A 241 20.60 -6.09 6.43
C MET A 241 21.30 -5.15 5.44
N ARG A 242 21.07 -3.84 5.52
CA ARG A 242 21.80 -2.83 4.72
C ARG A 242 23.21 -2.56 5.22
N SER A 243 23.47 -2.73 6.52
CA SER A 243 24.80 -2.56 7.11
C SER A 243 25.76 -3.72 6.82
N ILE A 244 25.23 -4.90 6.46
CA ILE A 244 26.04 -6.07 6.12
C ILE A 244 26.52 -5.98 4.67
N THR A 245 27.84 -6.08 4.45
CA THR A 245 28.44 -6.20 3.11
C THR A 245 28.19 -7.59 2.53
N TRP A 246 27.10 -7.74 1.79
CA TRP A 246 26.80 -8.96 1.03
C TRP A 246 27.76 -9.13 -0.15
N LYS A 247 28.33 -10.33 -0.30
CA LYS A 247 29.11 -10.70 -1.48
C LYS A 247 28.22 -10.62 -2.73
N LYS A 248 28.80 -10.14 -3.84
CA LYS A 248 28.14 -10.02 -5.14
C LYS A 248 27.62 -11.37 -5.62
#